data_AF-A0A6J4GZL5-F1
#
_entry.id   AF-A0A6J4GZL5-F1
#
_cell.length_a   1.000
_cell.length_b   1.000
_cell.length_c   1.000
_cell.angle_alpha   90.00
_cell.angle_beta   90.00
_cell.angle_gamma   90.00
#
_symmetry.space_group_name_H-M   'P 1'
#
loop_
_entity.id
_entity.type
_entity.pdbx_description
1 polymer ?
#
loop_
_entity_poly.entity_id
_entity_poly.type
_entity_poly.pdbx_seq_one_letter_code
_entity_poly.pdbx_strand_id
1 'polypeptide(L)'
;MFNLQAFNKAEKVLFTDYAGYYYREVANSKSRLTIENDYFSKALEKYNFDFKKEYDLSISSIELEKLKAIRFIQRIFYLVYKCSVSKIPFKIKWNYIKGMIFHEKVYELAKNYHEEVIEGKGIYEKILLKIILHKSTLSLLFLTLSIRFFYHPRISETIRNINKLSKK
;
A
#
# COMPACT_ATOMS: atom_id res chain seq x y z
N MET A 1 13.20 8.27 11.00
CA MET A 1 13.31 7.67 12.34
C MET A 1 12.91 8.66 13.42
N PHE A 2 13.50 9.86 13.41
CA PHE A 2 13.11 11.02 14.23
C PHE A 2 11.59 11.15 14.50
N ASN A 3 10.77 11.12 13.46
CA ASN A 3 9.31 11.33 13.61
C ASN A 3 8.66 10.35 14.59
N LEU A 4 9.03 9.06 14.58
CA LEU A 4 8.41 8.07 15.48
C LEU A 4 8.75 8.35 16.94
N GLN A 5 10.01 8.69 17.22
CA GLN A 5 10.46 9.04 18.58
C GLN A 5 9.84 10.36 19.05
N ALA A 6 9.71 11.34 18.16
CA ALA A 6 9.04 12.60 18.46
C ALA A 6 7.55 12.36 18.80
N PHE A 7 6.84 11.57 18.00
CA PHE A 7 5.44 11.21 18.28
C PHE A 7 5.28 10.37 19.55
N ASN A 8 6.24 9.49 19.88
CA ASN A 8 6.19 8.69 21.10
C ASN A 8 6.30 9.54 22.39
N LYS A 9 6.88 10.74 22.30
CA LYS A 9 7.02 11.68 23.43
C LYS A 9 6.00 12.81 23.41
N ALA A 10 5.25 12.96 22.32
CA ALA A 10 4.29 14.03 22.18
C ALA A 10 3.04 13.75 23.03
N GLU A 11 2.65 14.70 23.89
CA GLU A 11 1.39 14.60 24.64
C GLU A 11 0.18 14.76 23.72
N LYS A 12 0.29 15.63 22.72
CA LYS A 12 -0.79 15.99 21.78
C LYS A 12 -0.24 16.16 20.38
N VAL A 13 -1.01 15.73 19.39
CA VAL A 13 -0.69 15.88 17.97
C VAL A 13 -1.91 16.44 17.26
N LEU A 14 -1.72 17.52 16.50
CA LEU A 14 -2.75 18.11 15.64
C LEU A 14 -2.40 17.82 14.17
N PHE A 15 -3.32 17.23 13.44
CA PHE A 15 -3.23 17.08 11.98
C PHE A 15 -4.07 18.17 11.32
N THR A 16 -3.45 19.00 10.49
CA THR A 16 -4.13 20.04 9.73
C THR A 16 -4.23 19.64 8.26
N ASP A 17 -5.35 19.94 7.62
CA ASP A 17 -5.52 19.76 6.16
C ASP A 17 -4.85 20.93 5.40
N TYR A 18 -3.53 21.05 5.58
CA TYR A 18 -2.71 22.09 4.97
C TYR A 18 -1.50 21.48 4.27
N ALA A 19 -1.44 21.67 2.95
CA ALA A 19 -0.32 21.23 2.12
C ALA A 19 0.63 22.40 1.82
N GLY A 20 1.38 22.87 2.82
CA GLY A 20 2.38 23.94 2.64
C GLY A 20 3.71 23.48 2.05
N TYR A 21 3.97 22.17 2.04
CA TYR A 21 5.18 21.59 1.48
C TYR A 21 4.90 20.91 0.13
N TYR A 22 5.46 21.47 -0.94
CA TYR A 22 5.35 20.91 -2.29
C TYR A 22 6.57 20.05 -2.59
N TYR A 23 6.37 18.73 -2.60
CA TYR A 23 7.41 17.80 -3.00
C TYR A 23 7.70 17.93 -4.50
N ARG A 24 8.92 18.31 -4.88
CA ARG A 24 9.34 18.36 -6.27
C ARG A 24 9.78 16.98 -6.74
N GLU A 25 8.97 16.37 -7.60
CA GLU A 25 9.32 15.08 -8.18
C GLU A 25 10.39 15.24 -9.29
N VAL A 26 11.41 14.38 -9.29
CA VAL A 26 12.49 14.39 -10.29
C VAL A 26 12.34 13.21 -11.23
N ALA A 27 12.33 13.47 -12.54
CA ALA A 27 11.96 12.48 -13.56
C ALA A 27 12.86 11.22 -13.54
N ASN A 28 14.14 11.38 -13.23
CA ASN A 28 15.16 10.33 -13.26
C ASN A 28 15.43 9.68 -11.89
N SER A 29 14.51 9.82 -10.94
CA SER A 29 14.72 9.23 -9.62
C SER A 29 14.79 7.71 -9.68
N LYS A 30 15.88 7.13 -9.15
CA LYS A 30 16.03 5.68 -8.93
C LYS A 30 14.88 5.10 -8.10
N SER A 31 14.18 5.93 -7.31
CA SER A 31 13.04 5.49 -6.50
C SER A 31 11.81 5.06 -7.32
N ARG A 32 11.82 5.27 -8.65
CA ARG A 32 10.75 4.85 -9.57
C ARG A 32 10.86 3.40 -10.03
N LEU A 33 12.04 2.78 -9.92
CA LEU A 33 12.31 1.40 -10.35
C LEU A 33 11.81 0.41 -9.29
N THR A 34 10.49 0.18 -9.28
CA THR A 34 9.83 -0.55 -8.18
C THR A 34 10.22 -2.03 -8.14
N ILE A 35 10.31 -2.67 -9.30
CA ILE A 35 10.60 -4.10 -9.44
C ILE A 35 12.10 -4.33 -9.24
N GLU A 36 12.93 -3.50 -9.88
CA GLU A 36 14.39 -3.62 -9.86
C GLU A 36 14.97 -3.39 -8.45
N ASN A 37 14.35 -2.52 -7.66
CA ASN A 37 14.75 -2.27 -6.28
C ASN A 37 14.08 -3.21 -5.26
N ASP A 38 13.28 -4.17 -5.73
CA ASP A 38 12.49 -5.10 -4.95
C ASP A 38 11.78 -4.48 -3.74
N TYR A 39 10.82 -3.59 -4.03
CA TYR A 39 10.07 -2.89 -2.99
C TYR A 39 9.16 -3.79 -2.17
N PHE A 40 8.84 -4.98 -2.65
CA PHE A 40 8.13 -6.00 -1.88
C PHE A 40 9.00 -6.53 -0.74
N SER A 41 10.22 -6.98 -1.03
CA SER A 41 11.16 -7.45 0.00
C SER A 41 11.44 -6.36 1.04
N LYS A 42 11.64 -5.11 0.62
CA LYS A 42 11.76 -3.97 1.55
C LYS A 42 10.51 -3.72 2.39
N ALA A 43 9.32 -3.99 1.85
CA ALA A 43 8.09 -3.87 2.60
C ALA A 43 7.98 -4.99 3.65
N LEU A 44 8.41 -6.21 3.32
CA LEU A 44 8.49 -7.35 4.26
C LEU A 44 9.51 -7.08 5.37
N GLU A 45 10.71 -6.64 5.03
CA GLU A 45 11.74 -6.23 6.01
C GLU A 45 11.19 -5.17 6.97
N LYS A 46 10.53 -4.15 6.43
CA LYS A 46 9.91 -3.09 7.24
C LYS A 46 8.75 -3.58 8.08
N TYR A 47 8.05 -4.63 7.67
CA TYR A 47 7.02 -5.26 8.49
C TYR A 47 7.64 -6.15 9.58
N ASN A 48 8.74 -6.85 9.31
CA ASN A 48 9.42 -7.68 10.31
C ASN A 48 10.27 -6.87 11.29
N PHE A 49 10.54 -5.59 11.00
CA PHE A 49 11.29 -4.71 11.87
C PHE A 49 10.59 -4.50 13.23
N ASP A 50 11.35 -4.68 14.30
CA ASP A 50 10.88 -4.48 15.68
C ASP A 50 10.98 -3.00 16.09
N PHE A 51 10.00 -2.22 15.66
CA PHE A 51 9.92 -0.79 16.00
C PHE A 51 9.81 -0.55 17.50
N LYS A 52 9.18 -1.47 18.24
CA LYS A 52 8.93 -1.29 19.67
C LYS A 52 10.23 -1.38 20.44
N LYS A 53 11.01 -2.42 20.19
CA LYS A 53 12.32 -2.61 20.81
C LYS A 53 13.30 -1.52 20.40
N GLU A 54 13.34 -1.18 19.12
CA GLU A 54 14.33 -0.23 18.62
C GLU A 54 14.09 1.21 19.11
N TYR A 55 12.82 1.63 19.22
CA TYR A 55 12.47 3.02 19.54
C TYR A 55 11.78 3.21 20.89
N ASP A 56 11.74 2.17 21.72
CA ASP A 56 11.11 2.18 23.04
C ASP A 56 9.66 2.72 22.99
N LEU A 57 8.88 2.20 22.04
CA LEU A 57 7.52 2.70 21.79
C LEU A 57 6.56 2.27 22.91
N SER A 58 5.82 3.24 23.44
CA SER A 58 4.83 3.04 24.51
C SER A 58 3.57 2.29 24.06
N ILE A 59 3.34 2.20 22.74
CA ILE A 59 2.19 1.51 22.14
C ILE A 59 2.16 0.01 22.48
N SER A 60 0.96 -0.55 22.64
CA SER A 60 0.79 -1.99 22.88
C SER A 60 1.29 -2.82 21.69
N SER A 61 1.79 -4.03 21.95
CA SER A 61 2.33 -4.88 20.89
C SER A 61 1.23 -5.34 19.92
N ILE A 62 0.01 -5.56 20.42
CA ILE A 62 -1.17 -5.92 19.62
C ILE A 62 -1.52 -4.79 18.65
N GLU A 63 -1.58 -3.55 19.14
CA GLU A 63 -1.92 -2.39 18.30
C GLU A 63 -0.83 -2.11 17.27
N LEU A 64 0.44 -2.19 17.69
CA LEU A 64 1.57 -2.03 16.77
C LEU A 64 1.51 -3.05 15.63
N GLU A 65 1.21 -4.31 15.95
CA GLU A 65 1.16 -5.37 14.97
C GLU A 65 0.00 -5.18 13.98
N LYS A 66 -1.18 -4.79 14.48
CA LYS A 66 -2.32 -4.37 13.64
C LYS A 66 -1.92 -3.23 12.69
N LEU A 67 -1.31 -2.16 13.19
CA LEU A 67 -0.90 -1.01 12.38
C LEU A 67 0.17 -1.38 11.35
N LYS A 68 1.12 -2.25 11.71
CA LYS A 68 2.13 -2.79 10.79
C LYS A 68 1.48 -3.60 9.67
N ALA A 69 0.52 -4.45 9.99
CA ALA A 69 -0.23 -5.25 9.03
C ALA A 69 -1.02 -4.37 8.05
N ILE A 70 -1.78 -3.40 8.57
CA ILE A 70 -2.55 -2.43 7.76
C ILE A 70 -1.61 -1.69 6.80
N ARG A 71 -0.51 -1.12 7.32
CA ARG A 71 0.48 -0.41 6.51
C ARG A 71 1.10 -1.30 5.44
N PHE A 72 1.40 -2.55 5.77
CA PHE A 72 1.99 -3.52 4.85
C PHE A 72 1.03 -3.86 3.72
N ILE A 73 -0.22 -4.24 4.01
CA ILE A 73 -1.20 -4.58 2.97
C ILE A 73 -1.54 -3.37 2.08
N GLN A 74 -1.66 -2.18 2.66
CA GLN A 74 -1.84 -0.94 1.88
C GLN A 74 -0.63 -0.68 0.95
N ARG A 75 0.59 -1.01 1.40
CA ARG A 75 1.77 -0.95 0.56
C ARG A 75 1.69 -1.97 -0.59
N ILE A 76 1.18 -3.18 -0.35
CA ILE A 76 0.94 -4.17 -1.41
C ILE A 76 -0.03 -3.62 -2.46
N PHE A 77 -1.14 -3.02 -2.06
CA PHE A 77 -2.09 -2.40 -2.99
C PHE A 77 -1.42 -1.34 -3.88
N TYR A 78 -0.65 -0.45 -3.26
CA TYR A 78 0.12 0.56 -3.99
C TYR A 78 1.15 -0.07 -4.96
N LEU A 79 1.86 -1.13 -4.55
CA LEU A 79 2.84 -1.80 -5.39
C LEU A 79 2.19 -2.50 -6.58
N VAL A 80 1.02 -3.13 -6.42
CA VAL A 80 0.29 -3.70 -7.57
C VAL A 80 0.00 -2.61 -8.59
N TYR A 81 -0.54 -1.48 -8.15
CA TYR A 81 -0.81 -0.35 -9.04
C TYR A 81 0.46 0.12 -9.77
N LYS A 82 1.53 0.42 -9.02
CA LYS A 82 2.79 0.93 -9.59
C LYS A 82 3.46 -0.05 -10.55
N CYS A 83 3.48 -1.33 -10.22
CA CYS A 83 4.03 -2.36 -11.10
C CYS A 83 3.21 -2.51 -12.38
N SER A 84 1.87 -2.42 -12.27
CA SER A 84 0.96 -2.52 -13.43
C SER A 84 1.19 -1.40 -14.45
N VAL A 85 1.41 -0.16 -13.99
CA VAL A 85 1.64 1.00 -14.86
C VAL A 85 3.11 1.22 -15.26
N SER A 86 4.05 0.43 -14.74
CA SER A 86 5.47 0.58 -15.08
C SER A 86 5.75 0.33 -16.57
N LYS A 87 6.89 0.77 -17.12
CA LYS A 87 7.25 0.56 -18.54
C LYS A 87 8.10 -0.70 -18.78
N ILE A 88 7.94 -1.71 -17.94
CA ILE A 88 8.68 -2.99 -17.98
C ILE A 88 7.90 -4.04 -18.80
N PRO A 89 8.54 -5.05 -19.41
CA PRO A 89 7.85 -6.17 -20.05
C PRO A 89 6.80 -6.84 -19.15
N PHE A 90 5.66 -7.19 -19.76
CA PHE A 90 4.50 -7.72 -19.02
C PHE A 90 4.82 -8.99 -18.23
N LYS A 91 5.59 -9.92 -18.81
CA LYS A 91 6.00 -11.16 -18.14
C LYS A 91 6.72 -10.91 -16.81
N ILE A 92 7.61 -9.92 -16.77
CA ILE A 92 8.38 -9.57 -15.57
C ILE A 92 7.44 -8.99 -14.51
N LYS A 93 6.58 -8.02 -14.89
CA LYS A 93 5.58 -7.44 -13.99
C LYS A 93 4.65 -8.49 -13.41
N TRP A 94 4.14 -9.38 -14.26
CA TRP A 94 3.19 -10.40 -13.89
C TRP A 94 3.77 -11.35 -12.85
N ASN A 95 4.99 -11.85 -13.09
CA ASN A 95 5.68 -12.73 -12.16
C ASN A 95 5.89 -12.04 -10.80
N TYR A 96 6.32 -10.78 -10.82
CA TYR A 96 6.54 -10.00 -9.60
C TYR A 96 5.24 -9.75 -8.81
N ILE A 97 4.20 -9.26 -9.49
CA ILE A 97 2.89 -8.98 -8.87
C ILE A 97 2.28 -10.26 -8.31
N LYS A 98 2.29 -11.36 -9.07
CA LYS A 98 1.75 -12.65 -8.64
C LYS A 98 2.49 -13.20 -7.43
N GLY A 99 3.83 -13.18 -7.45
CA GLY A 99 4.65 -13.62 -6.33
C GLY A 99 4.40 -12.81 -5.06
N MET A 100 4.28 -11.49 -5.18
CA MET A 100 3.94 -10.59 -4.08
C MET A 100 2.54 -10.86 -3.52
N ILE A 101 1.51 -10.87 -4.37
CA ILE A 101 0.10 -10.94 -3.94
C ILE A 101 -0.25 -12.30 -3.31
N PHE A 102 0.34 -13.39 -3.79
CA PHE A 102 0.09 -14.73 -3.25
C PHE A 102 1.16 -15.21 -2.27
N HIS A 103 2.01 -14.29 -1.79
CA HIS A 103 2.94 -14.59 -0.71
C HIS A 103 2.19 -14.98 0.57
N GLU A 104 2.70 -15.96 1.30
CA GLU A 104 2.06 -16.50 2.51
C GLU A 104 1.73 -15.41 3.55
N LYS A 105 2.70 -14.53 3.84
CA LYS A 105 2.55 -13.44 4.80
C LYS A 105 1.50 -12.42 4.36
N VAL A 106 1.36 -12.18 3.05
CA VAL A 106 0.33 -11.27 2.53
C VAL A 106 -1.05 -11.89 2.74
N TYR A 107 -1.21 -13.17 2.46
CA TYR A 107 -2.47 -13.89 2.69
C TYR A 107 -2.84 -13.93 4.19
N GLU A 108 -1.88 -14.29 5.05
CA GLU A 108 -2.07 -14.35 6.50
C GLU A 108 -2.57 -13.02 7.06
N LEU A 109 -1.87 -11.92 6.76
CA LEU A 109 -2.23 -10.60 7.27
C LEU A 109 -3.52 -10.06 6.66
N ALA A 110 -3.74 -10.32 5.37
CA ALA A 110 -5.00 -9.95 4.72
C ALA A 110 -6.18 -10.69 5.36
N LYS A 111 -6.02 -11.96 5.75
CA LYS A 111 -7.08 -12.72 6.43
C LYS A 111 -7.33 -12.19 7.84
N ASN A 112 -6.28 -11.96 8.61
CA ASN A 112 -6.39 -11.58 10.01
C ASN A 112 -6.89 -10.14 10.23
N TYR A 113 -6.61 -9.24 9.29
CA TYR A 113 -6.92 -7.80 9.41
C TYR A 113 -7.76 -7.26 8.24
N HIS A 114 -8.61 -8.11 7.67
CA HIS A 114 -9.34 -7.76 6.43
C HIS A 114 -10.24 -6.54 6.60
N GLU A 115 -10.92 -6.41 7.74
CA GLU A 115 -11.87 -5.33 8.02
C GLU A 115 -11.14 -3.98 8.16
N GLU A 116 -10.07 -3.95 8.96
CA GLU A 116 -9.29 -2.74 9.23
C GLU A 116 -8.50 -2.27 8.01
N VAL A 117 -8.06 -3.20 7.16
CA VAL A 117 -7.36 -2.88 5.93
C VAL A 117 -8.26 -2.12 4.93
N ILE A 118 -9.55 -2.50 4.85
CA ILE A 118 -10.49 -1.93 3.87
C ILE A 118 -11.30 -0.76 4.40
N GLU A 119 -11.18 -0.45 5.69
CA GLU A 119 -11.89 0.65 6.31
C GLU A 119 -11.59 1.96 5.56
N GLY A 120 -12.66 2.63 5.12
CA GLY A 120 -12.55 3.87 4.34
C GLY A 120 -11.88 3.74 2.96
N LYS A 121 -11.64 2.51 2.45
CA LYS A 121 -11.01 2.28 1.15
C LYS A 121 -12.00 2.18 -0.01
N GLY A 122 -11.48 2.41 -1.22
CA GLY A 122 -12.24 2.39 -2.46
C GLY A 122 -12.46 0.98 -3.01
N ILE A 123 -13.12 0.93 -4.17
CA ILE A 123 -13.43 -0.32 -4.88
C ILE A 123 -12.16 -1.08 -5.27
N TYR A 124 -11.10 -0.36 -5.64
CA TYR A 124 -9.83 -0.94 -6.04
C TYR A 124 -9.22 -1.83 -4.95
N GLU A 125 -9.07 -1.28 -3.74
CA GLU A 125 -8.51 -2.00 -2.60
C GLU A 125 -9.39 -3.18 -2.20
N LYS A 126 -10.72 -3.02 -2.24
CA LYS A 126 -11.68 -4.09 -1.95
C LYS A 126 -11.57 -5.25 -2.94
N ILE A 127 -11.41 -4.98 -4.24
CA ILE A 127 -11.20 -6.01 -5.25
C ILE A 127 -9.87 -6.73 -5.01
N LEU A 128 -8.79 -5.98 -4.75
CA LEU A 128 -7.50 -6.60 -4.46
C LEU A 128 -7.51 -7.49 -3.23
N LEU A 129 -8.17 -7.06 -2.15
CA LEU A 129 -8.32 -7.88 -0.97
C LEU A 129 -9.04 -9.20 -1.31
N LYS A 130 -10.15 -9.15 -2.06
CA LYS A 130 -10.84 -10.37 -2.51
C LYS A 130 -9.93 -11.28 -3.32
N ILE A 131 -9.10 -10.73 -4.21
CA ILE A 131 -8.14 -11.50 -5.01
C ILE A 131 -7.13 -12.21 -4.10
N ILE A 132 -6.60 -11.54 -3.08
CA ILE A 132 -5.67 -12.12 -2.11
C ILE A 132 -6.35 -13.27 -1.36
N LEU A 133 -7.54 -13.02 -0.80
CA LEU A 133 -8.26 -13.99 0.03
C LEU A 133 -8.71 -15.24 -0.75
N HIS A 134 -9.13 -15.07 -2.00
CA HIS A 134 -9.56 -16.18 -2.86
C HIS A 134 -8.43 -16.76 -3.72
N LYS A 135 -7.22 -16.20 -3.65
CA LYS A 135 -6.04 -16.59 -4.46
C LYS A 135 -6.33 -16.64 -5.98
N SER A 136 -7.23 -15.78 -6.47
CA SER A 136 -7.70 -15.81 -7.86
C SER A 136 -6.68 -15.21 -8.83
N THR A 137 -5.92 -16.08 -9.49
CA THR A 137 -4.94 -15.66 -10.51
C THR A 137 -5.61 -15.00 -11.71
N LEU A 138 -6.80 -15.48 -12.11
CA LEU A 138 -7.53 -14.92 -13.26
C LEU A 138 -8.02 -13.50 -12.97
N SER A 139 -8.59 -13.26 -11.79
CA SER A 139 -9.04 -11.92 -11.39
C SER A 139 -7.85 -10.95 -11.26
N LEU A 140 -6.70 -11.42 -10.77
CA LEU A 140 -5.46 -10.63 -10.72
C LEU A 140 -4.99 -10.23 -12.12
N LEU A 141 -5.06 -11.15 -13.09
CA LEU A 141 -4.70 -10.87 -14.48
C LEU A 141 -5.58 -9.76 -15.07
N PHE A 142 -6.90 -9.90 -14.96
CA PHE A 142 -7.85 -8.90 -15.48
C PHE A 142 -7.64 -7.54 -14.83
N LEU A 143 -7.44 -7.49 -13.51
CA LEU A 143 -7.18 -6.24 -12.80
C LEU A 143 -5.86 -5.60 -13.24
N THR A 144 -4.79 -6.38 -13.41
CA THR A 144 -3.49 -5.86 -13.85
C THR A 144 -3.59 -5.26 -15.27
N LEU A 145 -4.32 -5.92 -16.17
CA LEU A 145 -4.56 -5.43 -17.52
C LEU A 145 -5.46 -4.18 -17.51
N SER A 146 -6.53 -4.17 -16.70
CA SER A 146 -7.44 -3.04 -16.65
C SER A 146 -6.76 -1.77 -16.13
N ILE A 147 -5.88 -1.90 -15.12
CA ILE A 147 -5.07 -0.77 -14.64
C ILE A 147 -4.18 -0.22 -15.76
N ARG A 148 -3.52 -1.11 -16.52
CA ARG A 148 -2.63 -0.71 -17.61
C ARG A 148 -3.35 0.08 -18.70
N PHE A 149 -4.55 -0.34 -19.08
CA PHE A 149 -5.28 0.24 -20.21
C PHE A 149 -6.19 1.39 -19.83
N PHE A 150 -6.81 1.34 -18.65
CA PHE A 150 -7.89 2.26 -18.27
C PHE A 150 -7.54 3.18 -17.10
N TYR A 151 -6.50 2.92 -16.32
CA TYR A 151 -6.18 3.80 -15.18
C TYR A 151 -5.34 4.99 -15.63
N HIS A 152 -6.02 6.10 -15.91
CA HIS A 152 -5.41 7.40 -16.14
C HIS A 152 -5.56 8.27 -14.87
N PRO A 153 -4.57 9.10 -14.48
CA PRO A 153 -4.67 10.00 -13.32
C PRO A 153 -5.95 10.83 -13.30
N ARG A 154 -6.40 11.29 -14.47
CA ARG A 154 -7.67 12.01 -14.66
C ARG A 154 -8.89 11.21 -14.20
N ILE A 155 -8.95 9.91 -14.48
CA ILE A 155 -10.08 9.05 -14.09
C ILE A 155 -10.10 8.85 -12.56
N SER A 156 -8.92 8.73 -11.94
CA SER A 156 -8.78 8.65 -10.48
C SER A 156 -9.26 9.94 -9.80
N GLU A 157 -8.90 11.10 -10.34
CA GLU A 157 -9.39 12.40 -9.84
C GLU A 157 -10.91 12.53 -9.99
N THR A 158 -11.48 12.13 -11.12
CA THR A 158 -12.93 12.15 -11.34
C THR A 158 -13.65 11.24 -10.33
N ILE A 159 -13.16 10.01 -10.11
CA ILE A 159 -13.73 9.09 -9.11
C ILE A 159 -13.59 9.65 -7.70
N ARG A 160 -12.45 10.29 -7.37
CA ARG A 160 -12.23 10.90 -6.04
C ARG A 160 -13.17 12.07 -5.79
N ASN A 161 -13.46 12.87 -6.82
CA ASN A 161 -14.42 13.97 -6.74
C ASN A 161 -15.85 13.46 -6.57
N ILE A 162 -16.23 12.39 -7.26
CA ILE A 162 -17.54 11.74 -7.10
C ILE A 162 -17.70 11.17 -5.68
N ASN A 163 -16.67 10.52 -5.12
CA ASN A 163 -16.71 10.00 -3.75
C ASN A 163 -16.75 11.09 -2.67
N LYS A 164 -16.24 12.29 -2.94
CA LYS A 164 -16.40 13.45 -2.05
C LYS A 164 -17.83 13.98 -2.06
N LEU A 165 -18.52 13.88 -3.19
CA LEU A 165 -19.92 14.30 -3.33
C LEU A 165 -20.89 13.32 -2.65
N SER A 166 -20.58 12.02 -2.61
CA SER A 166 -21.44 11.02 -1.96
C SER A 166 -21.29 10.96 -0.43
N LYS A 167 -20.41 11.76 0.16
CA LYS A 167 -20.19 11.87 1.61
C LYS A 167 -20.82 13.14 2.22
N LYS A 168 -21.71 13.81 1.49
CA LYS A 168 -22.59 14.87 2.02
C LYS A 168 -23.95 14.29 2.37
#